data_AF-A0A1D9P5H9-F1
#
_entry.id   AF-A0A1D9P5H9-F1
#
_cell.length_a   1.000
_cell.length_b   1.000
_cell.length_c   1.000
_cell.angle_alpha   90.00
_cell.angle_beta   90.00
_cell.angle_gamma   90.00
#
_symmetry.space_group_name_H-M   'P 1'
#
loop_
_entity.id
_entity.type
_entity.pdbx_description
1 polymer ?
#
loop_
_entity_poly.entity_id
_entity_poly.type
_entity_poly.pdbx_seq_one_letter_code
_entity_poly.pdbx_strand_id
1 'polypeptide(L)'
;MTNTELLRESIKKNEFISFLRGVDGYQSNDRFNPSPIPYKDNLLSLYEFVQNEDGAVSLFVDSLKSIGTDCEGIYIVANYLYILIYHIHKGVCTVQIDYKEIVEFLSNSIADKKDILVNTTKLSRLGINGCVYEKLQGLDHNCYTDNKEHLFFEKESSNDDTILSTNSLMDLVNKNIINGEKIPHSVSRPVLYKDADALYLAVFVFFYNREDIENGAVDRPTLWALADISSGEIVKRYQSKDKDFSNASYDKKYNVRSDKKYDTSKEYYERAYGLLDKIREHYLKSGEILNEDYEKYIQLILANIPDDYKRFYNDLSHI
;
A
#
# COMPACT_ATOMS: atom_id res chain seq x y z
N MET A 1 -12.35 28.79 -20.29
CA MET A 1 -12.22 27.59 -21.12
C MET A 1 -12.32 26.40 -20.20
N THR A 2 -13.22 25.46 -20.48
CA THR A 2 -13.31 24.21 -19.70
C THR A 2 -12.09 23.32 -19.98
N ASN A 3 -11.82 22.35 -19.11
CA ASN A 3 -10.69 21.43 -19.30
C ASN A 3 -10.82 20.61 -20.60
N THR A 4 -12.06 20.23 -20.97
CA THR A 4 -12.36 19.56 -22.25
C THR A 4 -12.12 20.47 -23.46
N GLU A 5 -12.41 21.77 -23.36
CA GLU A 5 -12.11 22.74 -24.43
C GLU A 5 -10.60 22.92 -24.60
N LEU A 6 -9.85 23.03 -23.50
CA LEU A 6 -8.39 23.13 -23.49
C LEU A 6 -7.73 21.88 -24.09
N LEU A 7 -8.25 20.69 -23.77
CA LEU A 7 -7.85 19.42 -24.38
C LEU A 7 -8.06 19.43 -25.90
N ARG A 8 -9.28 19.77 -26.36
CA ARG A 8 -9.57 19.83 -27.80
C ARG A 8 -8.73 20.89 -28.52
N GLU A 9 -8.43 22.01 -27.87
CA GLU A 9 -7.53 23.03 -28.41
C GLU A 9 -6.10 22.52 -28.56
N SER A 10 -5.57 21.78 -27.56
CA SER A 10 -4.23 21.19 -27.65
C SER A 10 -4.10 20.25 -28.84
N ILE A 11 -5.14 19.46 -29.14
CA ILE A 11 -5.17 18.57 -30.30
C ILE A 11 -5.15 19.38 -31.59
N LYS A 12 -5.98 20.43 -31.69
CA LYS A 12 -6.01 21.31 -32.87
C LYS A 12 -4.68 22.01 -33.14
N LYS A 13 -3.93 22.32 -32.08
CA LYS A 13 -2.60 22.94 -32.17
C LYS A 13 -1.45 21.93 -32.36
N ASN A 14 -1.75 20.63 -32.39
CA ASN A 14 -0.75 19.56 -32.38
C ASN A 14 0.18 19.59 -31.14
N GLU A 15 -0.38 20.01 -30.00
CA GLU A 15 0.28 20.17 -28.69
C GLU A 15 -0.19 19.12 -27.68
N PHE A 16 -0.86 18.06 -28.13
CA PHE A 16 -1.46 17.06 -27.24
C PHE A 16 -0.42 16.35 -26.36
N ILE A 17 0.80 16.11 -26.87
CA ILE A 17 1.91 15.57 -26.08
C ILE A 17 2.33 16.55 -24.97
N SER A 18 2.45 17.84 -25.29
CA SER A 18 2.77 18.88 -24.30
C SER A 18 1.68 19.00 -23.24
N PHE A 19 0.41 18.88 -23.64
CA PHE A 19 -0.72 18.79 -22.72
C PHE A 19 -0.59 17.58 -21.79
N LEU A 20 -0.30 16.38 -22.34
CA LEU A 20 -0.17 15.17 -21.54
C LEU A 20 1.03 15.21 -20.57
N ARG A 21 2.11 15.89 -20.96
CA ARG A 21 3.29 16.12 -20.11
C ARG A 21 3.13 17.30 -19.14
N GLY A 22 2.05 18.06 -19.24
CA GLY A 22 1.84 19.26 -18.43
C GLY A 22 2.96 20.29 -18.61
N VAL A 23 3.45 20.51 -19.83
CA VAL A 23 4.50 21.50 -20.17
C VAL A 23 3.95 22.58 -21.11
N ASP A 24 4.77 23.56 -21.52
CA ASP A 24 4.41 24.58 -22.53
C ASP A 24 3.12 25.37 -22.23
N GLY A 25 2.85 25.63 -20.94
CA GLY A 25 1.65 26.34 -20.49
C GLY A 25 0.48 25.43 -20.08
N TYR A 26 0.64 24.11 -20.18
CA TYR A 26 -0.32 23.10 -19.69
C TYR A 26 -0.02 22.62 -18.25
N GLN A 27 0.82 23.35 -17.51
CA GLN A 27 1.25 23.03 -16.14
C GLN A 27 0.12 23.19 -15.12
N SER A 28 0.11 22.32 -14.09
CA SER A 28 -0.76 22.47 -12.92
C SER A 28 -0.23 23.55 -11.96
N ASN A 29 -1.12 24.43 -11.49
CA ASN A 29 -0.81 25.46 -10.47
C ASN A 29 -0.97 24.94 -9.02
N ASP A 30 -1.04 23.63 -8.81
CA ASP A 30 -1.19 23.07 -7.46
C ASP A 30 0.14 23.16 -6.68
N ARG A 31 0.17 24.05 -5.68
CA ARG A 31 1.34 24.28 -4.81
C ARG A 31 1.78 23.04 -4.04
N PHE A 32 0.95 22.00 -3.95
CA PHE A 32 1.20 20.80 -3.16
C PHE A 32 1.66 19.58 -3.96
N ASN A 33 1.59 19.63 -5.30
CA ASN A 33 1.98 18.50 -6.14
C ASN A 33 2.67 18.98 -7.43
N PRO A 34 4.01 19.18 -7.40
CA PRO A 34 4.78 19.68 -8.56
C PRO A 34 4.97 18.59 -9.64
N SER A 35 4.04 17.66 -9.76
CA SER A 35 4.12 16.55 -10.71
C SER A 35 3.73 17.03 -12.12
N PRO A 36 4.41 16.56 -13.19
CA PRO A 36 4.10 16.89 -14.60
C PRO A 36 2.78 16.25 -15.09
N ILE A 37 1.88 15.87 -14.18
CA ILE A 37 0.61 15.23 -14.52
C ILE A 37 -0.45 16.34 -14.56
N PRO A 38 -1.26 16.46 -15.63
CA PRO A 38 -2.34 17.42 -15.67
C PRO A 38 -3.36 17.14 -14.55
N TYR A 39 -4.03 18.19 -14.09
CA TYR A 39 -4.92 18.23 -12.93
C TYR A 39 -5.89 17.02 -12.85
N LYS A 40 -6.31 16.62 -11.64
CA LYS A 40 -7.32 15.55 -11.44
C LYS A 40 -8.57 15.75 -12.32
N ASP A 41 -9.00 17.00 -12.48
CA ASP A 41 -10.16 17.34 -13.34
C ASP A 41 -9.82 17.30 -14.84
N ASN A 42 -8.56 17.47 -15.23
CA ASN A 42 -8.10 17.28 -16.62
C ASN A 42 -8.07 15.79 -16.98
N LEU A 43 -7.74 14.93 -16.02
CA LEU A 43 -7.75 13.48 -16.22
C LEU A 43 -9.16 12.95 -16.48
N LEU A 44 -10.16 13.40 -15.70
CA LEU A 44 -11.55 13.03 -15.95
C LEU A 44 -12.02 13.53 -17.32
N SER A 45 -11.73 14.79 -17.66
CA SER A 45 -12.07 15.37 -18.97
C SER A 45 -11.36 14.66 -20.13
N LEU A 46 -10.13 14.19 -19.91
CA LEU A 46 -9.37 13.39 -20.87
C LEU A 46 -10.02 12.02 -21.08
N TYR A 47 -10.44 11.33 -20.02
CA TYR A 47 -11.09 10.03 -20.15
C TYR A 47 -12.49 10.15 -20.76
N GLU A 48 -13.24 11.19 -20.41
CA GLU A 48 -14.50 11.52 -21.10
C GLU A 48 -14.27 11.77 -22.59
N PHE A 49 -13.23 12.50 -22.97
CA PHE A 49 -12.86 12.69 -24.37
C PHE A 49 -12.49 11.38 -25.06
N VAL A 50 -11.60 10.57 -24.45
CA VAL A 50 -11.17 9.28 -24.98
C VAL A 50 -12.35 8.31 -25.16
N GLN A 51 -13.36 8.40 -24.29
CA GLN A 51 -14.55 7.56 -24.35
C GLN A 51 -15.53 7.96 -25.47
N ASN A 52 -15.69 9.26 -25.69
CA ASN A 52 -16.84 9.77 -26.45
C ASN A 52 -16.48 10.26 -27.86
N GLU A 53 -15.21 10.32 -28.22
CA GLU A 53 -14.75 10.93 -29.48
C GLU A 53 -14.08 9.89 -30.39
N ASP A 54 -14.49 9.87 -31.66
CA ASP A 54 -13.98 8.93 -32.64
C ASP A 54 -12.46 9.11 -32.85
N GLY A 55 -11.72 8.01 -32.78
CA GLY A 55 -10.26 8.00 -32.94
C GLY A 55 -9.47 8.50 -31.73
N ALA A 56 -10.13 9.00 -30.68
CA ALA A 56 -9.46 9.51 -29.49
C ALA A 56 -8.68 8.43 -28.72
N VAL A 57 -9.17 7.18 -28.73
CA VAL A 57 -8.46 6.02 -28.17
C VAL A 57 -7.11 5.81 -28.86
N SER A 58 -7.08 5.74 -30.19
CA SER A 58 -5.82 5.55 -30.94
C SER A 58 -4.87 6.71 -30.69
N LEU A 59 -5.36 7.95 -30.79
CA LEU A 59 -4.57 9.15 -30.56
C LEU A 59 -3.94 9.15 -29.16
N PHE A 60 -4.71 8.78 -28.14
CA PHE A 60 -4.23 8.69 -26.77
C PHE A 60 -3.17 7.61 -26.62
N VAL A 61 -3.41 6.40 -27.12
CA VAL A 61 -2.46 5.28 -27.06
C VAL A 61 -1.15 5.61 -27.76
N ASP A 62 -1.20 6.17 -28.97
CA ASP A 62 -0.01 6.55 -29.73
C ASP A 62 0.77 7.66 -29.03
N SER A 63 0.07 8.61 -28.42
CA SER A 63 0.68 9.69 -27.64
C SER A 63 1.36 9.15 -26.37
N LEU A 64 0.77 8.19 -25.67
CA LEU A 64 1.39 7.53 -24.53
C LEU A 64 2.69 6.81 -24.94
N LYS A 65 2.70 6.08 -26.05
CA LYS A 65 3.92 5.44 -26.58
C LYS A 65 4.99 6.47 -26.94
N SER A 66 4.61 7.60 -27.54
CA SER A 66 5.55 8.67 -27.84
C SER A 66 6.18 9.26 -26.58
N ILE A 67 5.38 9.46 -25.53
CA ILE A 67 5.83 10.04 -24.26
C ILE A 67 6.75 9.08 -23.50
N GLY A 68 6.41 7.80 -23.42
CA GLY A 68 7.10 6.79 -22.59
C GLY A 68 8.50 6.37 -23.05
N THR A 69 9.17 7.20 -23.84
CA THR A 69 10.52 6.94 -24.38
C THR A 69 11.65 7.44 -23.48
N ASP A 70 11.36 8.32 -22.51
CA ASP A 70 12.31 8.83 -21.52
C ASP A 70 11.83 8.55 -20.07
N CYS A 71 12.68 8.79 -19.06
CA CYS A 71 12.36 8.43 -17.67
C CYS A 71 11.15 9.19 -17.11
N GLU A 72 10.99 10.46 -17.46
CA GLU A 72 9.87 11.30 -17.01
C GLU A 72 8.58 10.86 -17.71
N GLY A 73 8.67 10.56 -18.99
CA GLY A 73 7.59 10.04 -19.80
C GLY A 73 7.11 8.66 -19.35
N ILE A 74 8.02 7.74 -19.00
CA ILE A 74 7.66 6.44 -18.41
C ILE A 74 6.83 6.65 -17.14
N TYR A 75 7.23 7.58 -16.28
CA TYR A 75 6.48 7.93 -15.07
C TYR A 75 5.08 8.50 -15.40
N ILE A 76 5.00 9.41 -16.36
CA ILE A 76 3.75 10.04 -16.79
C ILE A 76 2.77 8.98 -17.32
N VAL A 77 3.23 8.12 -18.23
CA VAL A 77 2.40 7.07 -18.84
C VAL A 77 1.90 6.09 -17.78
N ALA A 78 2.76 5.68 -16.85
CA ALA A 78 2.36 4.78 -15.76
C ALA A 78 1.25 5.38 -14.88
N ASN A 79 1.31 6.68 -14.60
CA ASN A 79 0.25 7.37 -13.86
C ASN A 79 -1.05 7.44 -14.65
N TYR A 80 -1.01 7.74 -15.95
CA TYR A 80 -2.21 7.72 -16.78
C TYR A 80 -2.92 6.37 -16.80
N LEU A 81 -2.15 5.28 -16.94
CA LEU A 81 -2.71 3.94 -16.92
C LEU A 81 -3.30 3.60 -15.55
N TYR A 82 -2.57 3.91 -14.47
CA TYR A 82 -3.05 3.70 -13.11
C TYR A 82 -4.39 4.41 -12.85
N ILE A 83 -4.47 5.70 -13.19
CA ILE A 83 -5.69 6.48 -12.92
C ILE A 83 -6.82 6.03 -13.84
N LEU A 84 -6.56 5.72 -15.11
CA LEU A 84 -7.58 5.26 -16.05
C LEU A 84 -8.25 3.98 -15.54
N ILE A 85 -7.44 2.98 -15.22
CA ILE A 85 -8.01 1.68 -14.84
C ILE A 85 -8.68 1.77 -13.45
N TYR A 86 -8.22 2.67 -12.56
CA TYR A 86 -8.96 2.98 -11.31
C TYR A 86 -10.37 3.50 -11.60
N HIS A 87 -10.53 4.41 -12.57
CA HIS A 87 -11.84 4.96 -12.93
C HIS A 87 -12.71 3.93 -13.66
N ILE A 88 -12.11 3.03 -14.44
CA ILE A 88 -12.83 1.92 -15.06
C ILE A 88 -13.38 0.97 -13.99
N HIS A 89 -12.56 0.61 -13.01
CA HIS A 89 -12.97 -0.27 -11.93
C HIS A 89 -14.08 0.35 -11.06
N LYS A 90 -14.06 1.66 -10.83
CA LYS A 90 -15.13 2.38 -10.12
C LYS A 90 -16.39 2.63 -10.97
N GLY A 91 -16.45 2.15 -12.21
CA GLY A 91 -17.58 2.35 -13.12
C GLY A 91 -17.77 3.80 -13.57
N VAL A 92 -16.74 4.65 -13.38
CA VAL A 92 -16.76 6.07 -13.75
C VAL A 92 -16.36 6.25 -15.23
N CYS A 93 -15.58 5.32 -15.77
CA CYS A 93 -15.08 5.33 -17.14
C CYS A 93 -15.36 3.95 -17.78
N THR A 94 -15.78 3.89 -19.03
CA THR A 94 -16.03 2.61 -19.74
C THR A 94 -15.15 2.44 -20.98
N VAL A 95 -14.07 3.22 -21.07
CA VAL A 95 -13.12 3.18 -22.18
C VAL A 95 -12.51 1.78 -22.31
N GLN A 96 -12.53 1.23 -23.53
CA GLN A 96 -11.82 0.00 -23.87
C GLN A 96 -10.50 0.35 -24.55
N ILE A 97 -9.38 0.06 -23.87
CA ILE A 97 -8.03 0.15 -24.43
C ILE A 97 -7.42 -1.24 -24.42
N ASP A 98 -6.66 -1.58 -25.47
CA ASP A 98 -5.78 -2.75 -25.44
C ASP A 98 -4.56 -2.45 -24.58
N TYR A 99 -4.67 -2.78 -23.28
CA TYR A 99 -3.60 -2.57 -22.32
C TYR A 99 -2.34 -3.38 -22.63
N LYS A 100 -2.47 -4.50 -23.35
CA LYS A 100 -1.36 -5.42 -23.57
C LYS A 100 -0.23 -4.73 -24.33
N GLU A 101 -0.58 -4.01 -25.39
CA GLU A 101 0.39 -3.33 -26.25
C GLU A 101 1.12 -2.19 -25.50
N ILE A 102 0.39 -1.41 -24.69
CA ILE A 102 0.97 -0.28 -23.96
C ILE A 102 1.88 -0.79 -22.85
N VAL A 103 1.48 -1.84 -22.13
CA VAL A 103 2.33 -2.37 -21.08
C VAL A 103 3.56 -3.07 -21.65
N GLU A 104 3.44 -3.81 -22.75
CA GLU A 104 4.61 -4.38 -23.43
C GLU A 104 5.61 -3.29 -23.85
N PHE A 105 5.12 -2.18 -24.42
CA PHE A 105 5.94 -1.01 -24.72
C PHE A 105 6.62 -0.43 -23.46
N LEU A 106 5.89 -0.28 -22.35
CA LEU A 106 6.43 0.25 -21.11
C LEU A 106 7.46 -0.68 -20.47
N SER A 107 7.18 -1.99 -20.40
CA SER A 107 8.11 -2.99 -19.87
C SER A 107 9.43 -2.95 -20.62
N ASN A 108 9.40 -2.90 -21.96
CA ASN A 108 10.60 -2.75 -22.78
C ASN A 108 11.33 -1.44 -22.50
N SER A 109 10.60 -0.33 -22.37
CA SER A 109 11.17 1.00 -22.10
C SER A 109 11.81 1.09 -20.71
N ILE A 110 11.25 0.39 -19.72
CA ILE A 110 11.77 0.28 -18.34
C ILE A 110 13.01 -0.61 -18.31
N ALA A 111 12.98 -1.77 -18.96
CA ALA A 111 14.10 -2.70 -18.99
C ALA A 111 15.37 -2.04 -19.56
N ASP A 112 15.22 -1.27 -20.63
CA ASP A 112 16.28 -0.48 -21.27
C ASP A 112 16.88 0.60 -20.34
N LYS A 113 16.07 1.12 -19.41
CA LYS A 113 16.42 2.30 -18.57
C LYS A 113 16.53 1.98 -17.09
N LYS A 114 16.54 0.71 -16.72
CA LYS A 114 16.44 0.23 -15.34
C LYS A 114 17.47 0.87 -14.40
N ASP A 115 18.74 0.91 -14.80
CA ASP A 115 19.82 1.46 -13.98
C ASP A 115 19.69 2.98 -13.78
N ILE A 116 19.22 3.70 -14.81
CA ILE A 116 18.99 5.14 -14.74
C ILE A 116 17.76 5.41 -13.87
N LEU A 117 16.66 4.67 -14.06
CA LEU A 117 15.44 4.80 -13.26
C LEU A 117 15.72 4.59 -11.78
N VAL A 118 16.40 3.49 -11.41
CA VAL A 118 16.81 3.17 -10.03
C VAL A 118 17.65 4.30 -9.40
N ASN A 119 18.60 4.84 -10.16
CA ASN A 119 19.47 5.92 -9.68
C ASN A 119 18.77 7.28 -9.64
N THR A 120 17.81 7.54 -10.54
CA THR A 120 17.04 8.79 -10.59
C THR A 120 15.97 8.81 -9.48
N THR A 121 15.39 7.66 -9.11
CA THR A 121 14.57 7.53 -7.90
C THR A 121 15.37 7.84 -6.62
N LYS A 122 16.67 7.52 -6.58
CA LYS A 122 17.55 7.90 -5.47
C LYS A 122 17.93 9.38 -5.47
N LEU A 123 17.92 10.06 -6.63
CA LEU A 123 18.39 11.44 -6.79
C LEU A 123 17.27 12.49 -6.90
N SER A 124 16.02 12.10 -7.14
CA SER A 124 14.94 13.07 -7.40
C SER A 124 14.53 13.85 -6.14
N ARG A 125 15.15 15.03 -5.97
CA ARG A 125 14.63 16.17 -5.19
C ARG A 125 13.30 16.73 -5.74
N LEU A 126 12.64 16.03 -6.66
CA LEU A 126 11.46 16.47 -7.42
C LEU A 126 10.16 15.74 -7.03
N GLY A 127 10.14 14.97 -5.94
CA GLY A 127 8.88 14.39 -5.44
C GLY A 127 8.32 13.27 -6.29
N ILE A 128 9.16 12.55 -7.04
CA ILE A 128 8.78 11.30 -7.72
C ILE A 128 8.63 10.23 -6.63
N ASN A 129 7.42 10.15 -6.11
CA ASN A 129 7.01 9.36 -4.97
C ASN A 129 7.34 7.86 -5.20
N GLY A 130 8.08 7.22 -4.28
CA GLY A 130 8.56 5.83 -4.41
C GLY A 130 7.48 4.79 -4.68
N CYS A 131 6.22 5.13 -4.41
CA CYS A 131 5.04 4.33 -4.75
C CYS A 131 4.81 4.13 -6.26
N VAL A 132 5.38 4.96 -7.15
CA VAL A 132 5.23 4.75 -8.60
C VAL A 132 6.24 3.74 -9.15
N TYR A 133 7.44 3.66 -8.57
CA TYR A 133 8.41 2.62 -8.94
C TYR A 133 7.93 1.23 -8.48
N GLU A 134 7.31 1.14 -7.30
CA GLU A 134 6.62 -0.08 -6.84
C GLU A 134 5.42 -0.43 -7.73
N LYS A 135 4.65 0.58 -8.20
CA LYS A 135 3.56 0.37 -9.17
C LYS A 135 4.05 -0.09 -10.55
N LEU A 136 5.20 0.41 -10.99
CA LEU A 136 5.87 0.00 -12.24
C LEU A 136 6.38 -1.44 -12.15
N GLN A 137 6.94 -1.86 -11.01
CA GLN A 137 7.33 -3.25 -10.77
C GLN A 137 6.10 -4.19 -10.70
N GLY A 138 4.99 -3.72 -10.13
CA GLY A 138 3.73 -4.46 -10.15
C GLY A 138 3.15 -4.64 -11.56
N LEU A 139 3.28 -3.64 -12.44
CA LEU A 139 2.85 -3.72 -13.83
C LEU A 139 3.64 -4.76 -14.65
N ASP A 140 4.96 -4.82 -14.47
CA ASP A 140 5.85 -5.76 -15.17
C ASP A 140 5.59 -7.22 -14.74
N HIS A 141 5.32 -7.47 -13.45
CA HIS A 141 4.98 -8.80 -12.95
C HIS A 141 3.63 -9.33 -13.46
N ASN A 142 2.63 -8.45 -13.61
CA ASN A 142 1.25 -8.83 -13.94
C ASN A 142 1.01 -9.01 -15.44
N CYS A 143 1.77 -8.31 -16.30
CA CYS A 143 1.55 -8.39 -17.76
C CYS A 143 2.17 -9.62 -18.43
N TYR A 144 3.11 -10.28 -17.76
CA TYR A 144 3.71 -11.54 -18.25
C TYR A 144 3.08 -12.80 -17.63
N THR A 145 2.14 -12.68 -16.70
CA THR A 145 1.56 -13.81 -15.95
C THR A 145 0.07 -14.06 -16.19
N ASP A 146 -0.56 -13.34 -17.12
CA ASP A 146 -2.02 -13.40 -17.39
C ASP A 146 -2.91 -13.14 -16.15
N ASN A 147 -2.33 -12.59 -15.08
CA ASN A 147 -3.02 -12.25 -13.84
C ASN A 147 -3.66 -10.87 -13.92
N LYS A 148 -4.86 -10.81 -14.50
CA LYS A 148 -5.69 -9.59 -14.60
C LYS A 148 -6.20 -9.02 -13.27
N GLU A 149 -5.92 -9.66 -12.13
CA GLU A 149 -6.57 -9.37 -10.85
C GLU A 149 -5.85 -8.37 -9.94
N HIS A 150 -4.62 -7.94 -10.25
CA HIS A 150 -3.78 -7.23 -9.26
C HIS A 150 -3.59 -5.74 -9.50
N LEU A 151 -4.32 -5.16 -10.45
CA LEU A 151 -4.04 -3.79 -10.90
C LEU A 151 -4.78 -2.73 -10.07
N PHE A 152 -5.85 -3.09 -9.35
CA PHE A 152 -6.65 -2.17 -8.53
C PHE A 152 -6.95 -2.80 -7.19
N PHE A 153 -7.14 -1.97 -6.17
CA PHE A 153 -7.46 -2.41 -4.81
C PHE A 153 -8.60 -3.44 -4.77
N GLU A 154 -8.53 -4.26 -3.70
CA GLU A 154 -9.55 -5.17 -3.17
C GLU A 154 -9.77 -6.48 -3.95
N LYS A 155 -9.59 -7.61 -3.26
CA LYS A 155 -10.20 -8.86 -3.69
C LYS A 155 -11.51 -9.03 -2.92
N GLU A 156 -12.61 -8.62 -3.54
CA GLU A 156 -13.78 -9.48 -3.49
C GLU A 156 -13.53 -10.64 -4.46
N SER A 157 -13.41 -11.83 -3.85
CA SER A 157 -13.49 -13.18 -4.42
C SER A 157 -12.83 -13.42 -5.79
N SER A 158 -11.55 -13.84 -5.75
CA SER A 158 -11.12 -14.89 -6.68
C SER A 158 -11.06 -16.20 -5.92
N ASN A 159 -11.48 -17.27 -6.59
CA ASN A 159 -11.27 -18.65 -6.16
C ASN A 159 -9.83 -19.08 -6.49
N ASP A 160 -8.84 -18.37 -5.94
CA ASP A 160 -7.46 -18.85 -5.92
C ASP A 160 -7.03 -18.93 -4.46
N ASP A 161 -6.99 -20.16 -3.93
CA ASP A 161 -6.81 -20.53 -2.51
C ASP A 161 -5.41 -20.16 -1.94
N THR A 162 -4.73 -19.16 -2.50
CA THR A 162 -3.40 -18.75 -2.05
C THR A 162 -3.52 -17.88 -0.81
N ILE A 163 -3.40 -18.52 0.35
CA ILE A 163 -3.39 -17.85 1.67
C ILE A 163 -2.20 -16.90 1.75
N LEU A 164 -2.47 -15.62 2.02
CA LEU A 164 -1.44 -14.60 2.16
C LEU A 164 -0.56 -14.86 3.40
N SER A 165 0.76 -14.74 3.22
CA SER A 165 1.72 -14.82 4.31
C SER A 165 1.46 -13.73 5.36
N THR A 166 1.82 -14.02 6.61
CA THR A 166 1.68 -13.09 7.74
C THR A 166 2.50 -11.83 7.51
N ASN A 167 3.66 -11.92 6.84
CA ASN A 167 4.43 -10.75 6.43
C ASN A 167 3.58 -9.83 5.53
N SER A 168 2.99 -10.38 4.48
CA SER A 168 2.15 -9.63 3.54
C SER A 168 0.93 -9.01 4.23
N LEU A 169 0.32 -9.75 5.17
CA LEU A 169 -0.79 -9.21 5.96
C LEU A 169 -0.35 -8.05 6.85
N MET A 170 0.81 -8.16 7.49
CA MET A 170 1.31 -7.09 8.34
C MET A 170 1.67 -5.83 7.55
N ASP A 171 2.12 -5.96 6.30
CA ASP A 171 2.32 -4.81 5.41
C ASP A 171 0.99 -4.08 5.13
N LEU A 172 -0.10 -4.84 4.90
CA LEU A 172 -1.44 -4.28 4.72
C LEU A 172 -1.95 -3.60 5.99
N VAL A 173 -1.78 -4.25 7.14
CA VAL A 173 -2.17 -3.68 8.44
C VAL A 173 -1.40 -2.39 8.70
N ASN A 174 -0.07 -2.40 8.58
CA ASN A 174 0.77 -1.23 8.82
C ASN A 174 0.39 -0.04 7.94
N LYS A 175 0.04 -0.29 6.67
CA LYS A 175 -0.38 0.75 5.73
C LYS A 175 -1.72 1.38 6.11
N ASN A 176 -2.64 0.58 6.65
CA ASN A 176 -4.04 0.98 6.83
C ASN A 176 -4.40 1.36 8.27
N ILE A 177 -3.62 0.96 9.28
CA ILE A 177 -3.96 1.07 10.71
C ILE A 177 -4.19 2.50 11.20
N ILE A 178 -3.48 3.47 10.62
CA ILE A 178 -3.63 4.91 10.90
C ILE A 178 -4.12 5.71 9.69
N ASN A 179 -4.81 5.08 8.73
CA ASN A 179 -5.39 5.74 7.56
C ASN A 179 -4.40 6.63 6.76
N GLY A 180 -3.12 6.26 6.71
CA GLY A 180 -2.10 7.01 5.99
C GLY A 180 -1.58 8.28 6.68
N GLU A 181 -1.95 8.54 7.93
CA GLU A 181 -1.40 9.66 8.70
C GLU A 181 0.11 9.49 8.93
N LYS A 182 0.86 10.59 8.91
CA LYS A 182 2.33 10.57 9.09
C LYS A 182 2.72 10.92 10.54
N ILE A 183 2.19 10.16 11.49
CA ILE A 183 2.48 10.34 12.92
C ILE A 183 3.55 9.30 13.31
N PRO A 184 4.60 9.64 14.06
CA PRO A 184 5.55 8.64 14.54
C PRO A 184 4.85 7.64 15.47
N HIS A 185 4.90 6.37 15.08
CA HIS A 185 4.20 5.28 15.75
C HIS A 185 4.90 3.96 15.48
N SER A 186 4.55 2.97 16.29
CA SER A 186 4.92 1.58 16.04
C SER A 186 3.70 0.69 16.22
N VAL A 187 3.58 -0.28 15.33
CA VAL A 187 2.55 -1.31 15.33
C VAL A 187 3.13 -2.57 15.96
N SER A 188 2.36 -3.21 16.83
CA SER A 188 2.75 -4.48 17.43
C SER A 188 2.86 -5.57 16.36
N ARG A 189 3.60 -6.63 16.70
CA ARG A 189 3.45 -7.89 15.96
C ARG A 189 2.03 -8.43 16.25
N PRO A 190 1.42 -9.15 15.31
CA PRO A 190 0.05 -9.60 15.49
C PRO A 190 -0.03 -10.64 16.60
N VAL A 191 -1.15 -10.68 17.31
CA VAL A 191 -1.52 -11.76 18.22
C VAL A 191 -2.87 -12.32 17.77
N LEU A 192 -3.20 -13.54 18.20
CA LEU A 192 -4.52 -14.10 17.92
C LEU A 192 -5.55 -13.52 18.89
N TYR A 193 -6.71 -13.16 18.35
CA TYR A 193 -7.86 -12.70 19.11
C TYR A 193 -9.12 -13.41 18.62
N LYS A 194 -9.80 -14.10 19.51
CA LYS A 194 -11.03 -14.82 19.26
C LYS A 194 -12.19 -14.01 19.82
N ASP A 195 -13.09 -13.58 18.94
CA ASP A 195 -14.35 -12.91 19.28
C ASP A 195 -15.48 -13.83 18.86
N ALA A 196 -16.16 -14.46 19.84
CA ALA A 196 -17.12 -15.53 19.60
C ALA A 196 -16.54 -16.68 18.74
N ASP A 197 -17.13 -16.94 17.58
CA ASP A 197 -16.72 -18.02 16.67
C ASP A 197 -15.73 -17.55 15.58
N ALA A 198 -15.27 -16.29 15.64
CA ALA A 198 -14.35 -15.73 14.65
C ALA A 198 -12.96 -15.46 15.27
N LEU A 199 -11.93 -15.82 14.51
CA LEU A 199 -10.54 -15.58 14.86
C LEU A 199 -9.97 -14.44 14.02
N TYR A 200 -9.23 -13.55 14.66
CA TYR A 200 -8.65 -12.35 14.07
C TYR A 200 -7.15 -12.26 14.36
N LEU A 201 -6.47 -11.46 13.54
CA LEU A 201 -5.16 -10.92 13.87
C LEU A 201 -5.36 -9.60 14.60
N ALA A 202 -5.03 -9.55 15.89
CA ALA A 202 -5.10 -8.34 16.68
C ALA A 202 -3.74 -7.64 16.74
N VAL A 203 -3.77 -6.31 16.60
CA VAL A 203 -2.58 -5.46 16.73
C VAL A 203 -2.90 -4.25 17.60
N PHE A 204 -1.89 -3.71 18.28
CA PHE A 204 -1.98 -2.41 18.94
C PHE A 204 -0.95 -1.44 18.38
N VAL A 205 -1.23 -0.15 18.53
CA VAL A 205 -0.37 0.95 18.10
C VAL A 205 -0.04 1.83 19.31
N PHE A 206 1.23 2.18 19.40
CA PHE A 206 1.68 3.22 20.31
C PHE A 206 2.37 4.32 19.53
N PHE A 207 2.06 5.54 19.92
CA PHE A 207 2.67 6.74 19.38
C PHE A 207 3.83 7.13 20.28
N TYR A 208 4.83 7.78 19.69
CA TYR A 208 5.97 8.27 20.43
C TYR A 208 6.44 9.59 19.80
N ASN A 209 7.07 10.42 20.62
CA ASN A 209 7.79 11.59 20.15
C ASN A 209 9.30 11.38 20.36
N ARG A 210 10.09 12.41 20.04
CA ARG A 210 11.54 12.36 20.19
C ARG A 210 12.00 12.16 21.65
N GLU A 211 11.36 12.86 22.58
CA GLU A 211 11.67 12.78 24.02
C GLU A 211 11.43 11.37 24.56
N ASP A 212 10.37 10.70 24.10
CA ASP A 212 10.07 9.32 24.50
C ASP A 212 11.19 8.34 24.12
N ILE A 213 11.72 8.47 22.90
CA ILE A 213 12.83 7.65 22.40
C ILE A 213 14.13 7.98 23.16
N GLU A 214 14.41 9.26 23.39
CA GLU A 214 15.58 9.72 24.13
C GLU A 214 15.56 9.29 25.61
N ASN A 215 14.39 9.20 26.22
CA ASN A 215 14.22 8.69 27.58
C ASN A 215 14.07 7.17 27.64
N GLY A 216 13.75 6.53 26.51
CA GLY A 216 13.54 5.09 26.44
C GLY A 216 12.23 4.62 27.07
N ALA A 217 11.24 5.50 27.16
CA ALA A 217 9.95 5.19 27.77
C ALA A 217 8.82 5.84 26.97
N VAL A 218 7.78 5.07 26.66
CA VAL A 218 6.63 5.50 25.84
C VAL A 218 5.33 5.34 26.61
N ASP A 219 4.28 6.03 26.19
CA ASP A 219 2.95 5.79 26.73
C ASP A 219 2.43 4.39 26.34
N ARG A 220 1.43 3.90 27.08
CA ARG A 220 0.74 2.67 26.71
C ARG A 220 0.05 2.79 25.34
N PRO A 221 -0.28 1.66 24.68
CA PRO A 221 -1.01 1.70 23.40
C PRO A 221 -2.35 2.43 23.51
N THR A 222 -2.59 3.33 22.55
CA THR A 222 -3.79 4.18 22.50
C THR A 222 -4.77 3.77 21.41
N LEU A 223 -4.34 2.90 20.50
CA LEU A 223 -5.16 2.33 19.44
C LEU A 223 -4.89 0.84 19.32
N TRP A 224 -5.92 0.07 19.01
CA TRP A 224 -5.79 -1.33 18.62
C TRP A 224 -6.85 -1.71 17.58
N ALA A 225 -6.60 -2.79 16.87
CA ALA A 225 -7.45 -3.22 15.78
C ALA A 225 -7.50 -4.74 15.66
N LEU A 226 -8.58 -5.21 15.06
CA LEU A 226 -8.77 -6.58 14.63
C LEU A 226 -8.74 -6.60 13.10
N ALA A 227 -7.80 -7.35 12.55
CA ALA A 227 -7.68 -7.63 11.13
C ALA A 227 -8.19 -9.04 10.81
N ASP A 228 -8.80 -9.18 9.64
CA ASP A 228 -9.24 -10.47 9.13
C ASP A 228 -8.07 -11.43 9.02
N ILE A 229 -8.28 -12.67 9.44
CA ILE A 229 -7.22 -13.67 9.53
C ILE A 229 -6.74 -14.17 8.15
N SER A 230 -7.53 -14.00 7.11
CA SER A 230 -7.20 -14.41 5.74
C SER A 230 -6.63 -13.25 4.91
N SER A 231 -7.29 -12.09 4.95
CA SER A 231 -7.01 -10.96 4.07
C SER A 231 -6.16 -9.86 4.71
N GLY A 232 -6.07 -9.82 6.04
CA GLY A 232 -5.41 -8.74 6.78
C GLY A 232 -6.17 -7.40 6.74
N GLU A 233 -7.40 -7.39 6.21
CA GLU A 233 -8.25 -6.20 6.21
C GLU A 233 -8.63 -5.83 7.65
N ILE A 234 -8.56 -4.54 8.00
CA ILE A 234 -8.95 -4.07 9.33
C ILE A 234 -10.48 -4.08 9.45
N VAL A 235 -11.01 -5.08 10.15
CA VAL A 235 -12.46 -5.25 10.38
C VAL A 235 -12.96 -4.31 11.48
N LYS A 236 -12.18 -4.14 12.56
CA LYS A 236 -12.54 -3.28 13.68
C LYS A 236 -11.32 -2.50 14.16
N ARG A 237 -11.55 -1.26 14.59
CA ARG A 237 -10.53 -0.39 15.18
C ARG A 237 -11.10 0.30 16.41
N TYR A 238 -10.28 0.41 17.43
CA TYR A 238 -10.66 0.93 18.73
C TYR A 238 -9.63 1.91 19.23
N GLN A 239 -10.11 3.03 19.80
CA GLN A 239 -9.31 3.83 20.70
C GLN A 239 -9.33 3.15 22.06
N SER A 240 -8.17 2.98 22.69
CA SER A 240 -8.07 2.30 24.00
C SER A 240 -8.88 3.02 25.08
N LYS A 241 -9.09 4.34 24.94
CA LYS A 241 -9.96 5.13 25.83
C LYS A 241 -11.43 4.76 25.73
N ASP A 242 -11.89 4.28 24.58
CA ASP A 242 -13.29 3.96 24.32
C ASP A 242 -13.58 2.48 24.57
N LYS A 243 -12.67 1.60 24.12
CA LYS A 243 -12.72 0.16 24.37
C LYS A 243 -11.31 -0.32 24.65
N ASP A 244 -11.00 -0.49 25.93
CA ASP A 244 -9.68 -0.90 26.35
C ASP A 244 -9.47 -2.42 26.25
N PHE A 245 -8.24 -2.85 25.99
CA PHE A 245 -7.80 -4.25 26.04
C PHE A 245 -6.85 -4.51 27.22
N SER A 246 -6.38 -3.48 27.92
CA SER A 246 -5.42 -3.62 29.02
C SER A 246 -5.78 -2.72 30.20
N ASN A 247 -5.58 -3.22 31.42
CA ASN A 247 -5.77 -2.45 32.65
C ASN A 247 -4.56 -1.59 33.05
N ALA A 248 -3.59 -1.41 32.15
CA ALA A 248 -2.39 -0.63 32.40
C ALA A 248 -2.73 0.85 32.70
N SER A 249 -2.02 1.50 33.63
CA SER A 249 -2.27 2.92 33.92
C SER A 249 -1.89 3.81 32.72
N TYR A 250 -2.71 4.83 32.46
CA TYR A 250 -2.43 5.93 31.54
C TYR A 250 -1.53 7.02 32.15
N ASP A 251 -1.30 6.98 33.47
CA ASP A 251 -0.59 8.03 34.23
C ASP A 251 0.92 7.78 34.31
N LYS A 252 1.42 6.76 33.60
CA LYS A 252 2.86 6.42 33.57
C LYS A 252 3.29 5.99 32.17
N LYS A 253 4.59 6.15 31.93
CA LYS A 253 5.30 5.61 30.76
C LYS A 253 5.87 4.22 31.05
N TYR A 254 6.06 3.45 29.99
CA TYR A 254 6.52 2.07 30.00
C TYR A 254 7.90 2.01 29.34
N ASN A 255 8.83 1.32 29.99
CA ASN A 255 10.19 1.22 29.47
C ASN A 255 10.22 0.38 28.18
N VAL A 256 10.81 0.93 27.13
CA VAL A 256 11.02 0.27 25.84
C VAL A 256 12.49 -0.03 25.55
N ARG A 257 13.38 0.30 26.48
CA ARG A 257 14.78 -0.14 26.44
C ARG A 257 14.91 -1.56 26.98
N SER A 258 15.98 -2.20 26.55
CA SER A 258 16.36 -3.49 27.05
C SER A 258 17.87 -3.63 26.99
N ASP A 259 18.43 -4.16 28.08
CA ASP A 259 19.83 -4.58 28.12
C ASP A 259 20.01 -5.96 27.45
N LYS A 260 18.90 -6.61 27.05
CA LYS A 260 18.94 -7.89 26.33
C LYS A 260 19.37 -7.67 24.89
N LYS A 261 20.25 -8.54 24.42
CA LYS A 261 20.61 -8.61 23.00
C LYS A 261 19.50 -9.34 22.24
N TYR A 262 18.67 -8.58 21.54
CA TYR A 262 17.61 -9.13 20.71
C TYR A 262 18.14 -9.70 19.39
N ASP A 263 17.49 -10.75 18.91
CA ASP A 263 17.72 -11.26 17.56
C ASP A 263 16.81 -10.52 16.59
N THR A 264 17.35 -9.48 15.95
CA THR A 264 16.61 -8.68 14.97
C THR A 264 16.83 -9.15 13.53
N SER A 265 17.31 -10.38 13.34
CA SER A 265 17.56 -10.94 12.00
C SER A 265 16.26 -11.18 11.24
N LYS A 266 16.35 -11.18 9.91
CA LYS A 266 15.20 -11.46 9.04
C LYS A 266 14.71 -12.89 9.27
N GLU A 267 15.64 -13.82 9.39
CA GLU A 267 15.43 -15.25 9.58
C GLU A 267 14.66 -15.54 10.87
N TYR A 268 14.90 -14.76 11.94
CA TYR A 268 14.16 -14.86 13.19
C TYR A 268 12.66 -14.57 12.99
N TYR A 269 12.35 -13.46 12.33
CA TYR A 269 10.96 -13.05 12.12
C TYR A 269 10.27 -13.87 11.04
N GLU A 270 10.98 -14.33 10.01
CA GLU A 270 10.46 -15.30 9.04
C GLU A 270 10.05 -16.61 9.73
N ARG A 271 10.84 -17.08 10.71
CA ARG A 271 10.48 -18.27 11.51
C ARG A 271 9.26 -18.01 12.36
N ALA A 272 9.19 -16.88 13.06
CA ALA A 272 8.04 -16.55 13.89
C ALA A 272 6.77 -16.46 13.03
N TYR A 273 6.81 -15.74 11.92
CA TYR A 273 5.65 -15.62 11.03
C TYR A 273 5.31 -16.90 10.28
N GLY A 274 6.28 -17.76 9.97
CA GLY A 274 6.01 -19.10 9.44
C GLY A 274 5.21 -19.98 10.41
N LEU A 275 5.40 -19.83 11.73
CA LEU A 275 4.53 -20.49 12.72
C LEU A 275 3.11 -19.93 12.66
N LEU A 276 2.97 -18.60 12.58
CA LEU A 276 1.65 -17.98 12.51
C LEU A 276 0.92 -18.32 11.21
N ASP A 277 1.62 -18.41 10.09
CA ASP A 277 1.09 -18.88 8.81
C ASP A 277 0.55 -20.31 8.93
N LYS A 278 1.32 -21.22 9.50
CA LYS A 278 0.86 -22.60 9.77
C LYS A 278 -0.42 -22.64 10.61
N ILE A 279 -0.50 -21.82 11.67
CA ILE A 279 -1.68 -21.77 12.54
C ILE A 279 -2.89 -21.23 11.77
N ARG A 280 -2.73 -20.13 11.03
CA ARG A 280 -3.78 -19.50 10.23
C ARG A 280 -4.29 -20.44 9.15
N GLU A 281 -3.39 -21.08 8.39
CA GLU A 281 -3.75 -22.05 7.36
C GLU A 281 -4.52 -23.24 7.92
N HIS A 282 -4.14 -23.73 9.10
CA HIS A 282 -4.85 -24.80 9.77
C HIS A 282 -6.26 -24.35 10.19
N TYR A 283 -6.35 -23.20 10.87
CA TYR A 283 -7.64 -22.63 11.30
C TYR A 283 -8.59 -22.41 10.13
N LEU A 284 -8.11 -21.89 9.00
CA LEU A 284 -8.94 -21.68 7.80
C LEU A 284 -9.49 -22.99 7.20
N LYS A 285 -8.83 -24.13 7.46
CA LYS A 285 -9.24 -25.45 6.95
C LYS A 285 -10.10 -26.24 7.95
N SER A 286 -9.80 -26.15 9.25
CA SER A 286 -10.42 -26.98 10.29
C SER A 286 -11.35 -26.22 11.24
N GLY A 287 -11.21 -24.89 11.35
CA GLY A 287 -11.80 -24.08 12.41
C GLY A 287 -11.12 -24.21 13.77
N GLU A 288 -10.04 -25.00 13.86
CA GLU A 288 -9.33 -25.27 15.12
C GLU A 288 -8.03 -24.46 15.21
N ILE A 289 -7.62 -24.10 16.43
CA ILE A 289 -6.38 -23.36 16.69
C ILE A 289 -5.31 -24.35 17.15
N LEU A 290 -4.14 -24.31 16.50
CA LEU A 290 -2.95 -25.06 16.94
C LEU A 290 -2.32 -24.39 18.17
N ASN A 291 -2.89 -24.62 19.35
CA ASN A 291 -2.48 -23.96 20.60
C ASN A 291 -0.99 -24.11 20.93
N GLU A 292 -0.41 -25.30 20.72
CA GLU A 292 1.02 -25.51 20.99
C GLU A 292 1.93 -24.71 20.06
N ASP A 293 1.54 -24.52 18.80
CA ASP A 293 2.30 -23.72 17.86
C ASP A 293 2.09 -22.22 18.12
N TYR A 294 0.90 -21.83 18.58
CA TYR A 294 0.66 -20.45 19.00
C TYR A 294 1.48 -20.09 20.25
N GLU A 295 1.61 -20.99 21.20
CA GLU A 295 2.46 -20.78 22.38
C GLU A 295 3.94 -20.59 21.96
N LYS A 296 4.43 -21.37 20.99
CA LYS A 296 5.79 -21.18 20.44
C LYS A 296 5.92 -19.83 19.72
N TYR A 297 4.90 -19.44 18.96
CA TYR A 297 4.85 -18.16 18.27
C TYR A 297 4.93 -16.99 19.26
N ILE A 298 4.06 -16.97 20.27
CA ILE A 298 4.00 -15.86 21.22
C ILE A 298 5.29 -15.77 22.04
N GLN A 299 5.89 -16.91 22.41
CA GLN A 299 7.20 -16.93 23.09
C GLN A 299 8.31 -16.31 22.24
N LEU A 300 8.35 -16.59 20.93
CA LEU A 300 9.29 -15.95 20.01
C LEU A 300 9.05 -14.44 19.92
N ILE A 301 7.80 -14.01 19.74
CA ILE A 301 7.51 -12.57 19.68
C ILE A 301 7.94 -11.90 20.99
N LEU A 302 7.52 -12.42 22.14
CA LEU A 302 7.81 -11.83 23.44
C LEU A 302 9.31 -11.82 23.78
N ALA A 303 10.12 -12.75 23.26
CA ALA A 303 11.56 -12.76 23.51
C ALA A 303 12.26 -11.46 23.03
N ASN A 304 11.70 -10.79 22.02
CA ASN A 304 12.20 -9.53 21.46
C ASN A 304 11.42 -8.28 21.91
N ILE A 305 10.60 -8.39 22.96
CA ILE A 305 9.82 -7.28 23.50
C ILE A 305 10.36 -6.85 24.87
N PRO A 306 10.53 -5.54 25.14
CA PRO A 306 10.88 -5.03 26.46
C PRO A 306 9.92 -5.51 27.55
N ASP A 307 10.45 -5.85 28.74
CA ASP A 307 9.67 -6.55 29.77
C ASP A 307 8.40 -5.78 30.20
N ASP A 308 8.49 -4.45 30.35
CA ASP A 308 7.34 -3.59 30.68
C ASP A 308 6.26 -3.58 29.59
N TYR A 309 6.62 -3.91 28.35
CA TYR A 309 5.75 -3.84 27.19
C TYR A 309 5.14 -5.19 26.78
N LYS A 310 5.70 -6.30 27.28
CA LYS A 310 5.17 -7.67 27.07
C LYS A 310 3.73 -7.80 27.51
N ARG A 311 3.36 -7.09 28.58
CA ARG A 311 2.00 -7.11 29.12
C ARG A 311 0.95 -6.79 28.05
N PHE A 312 1.22 -5.88 27.11
CA PHE A 312 0.23 -5.48 26.12
C PHE A 312 -0.03 -6.57 25.08
N TYR A 313 0.97 -7.39 24.79
CA TYR A 313 0.78 -8.59 23.96
C TYR A 313 -0.06 -9.64 24.69
N ASN A 314 0.20 -9.87 25.97
CA ASN A 314 -0.55 -10.82 26.77
C ASN A 314 -2.00 -10.37 27.01
N ASP A 315 -2.20 -9.08 27.30
CA ASP A 315 -3.51 -8.49 27.54
C ASP A 315 -4.36 -8.49 26.25
N LEU A 316 -3.73 -8.29 25.07
CA LEU A 316 -4.43 -8.32 23.78
C LEU A 316 -4.66 -9.74 23.25
N SER A 317 -3.73 -10.67 23.48
CA SER A 317 -3.86 -12.05 23.01
C SER A 317 -5.01 -12.76 23.72
N HIS A 318 -6.04 -13.15 22.98
CA HIS A 318 -7.23 -13.77 23.53
C HIS A 318 -7.66 -14.95 22.66
N ILE A 319 -7.35 -16.18 23.08
CA ILE A 319 -7.73 -17.40 22.35
C ILE A 319 -8.36 -18.43 23.30
#